data_AF-A0A9P5TNM5-F1
#
_entry.id   AF-A0A9P5TNM5-F1
#
_cell.length_a   1.000
_cell.length_b   1.000
_cell.length_c   1.000
_cell.angle_alpha   90.00
_cell.angle_beta   90.00
_cell.angle_gamma   90.00
#
_symmetry.space_group_name_H-M   'P 1'
#
loop_
_entity.id
_entity.type
_entity.pdbx_description
1 polymer ?
#
loop_
_entity_poly.entity_id
_entity_poly.type
_entity_poly.pdbx_seq_one_letter_code
_entity_poly.pdbx_strand_id
1 'polypeptide(L)'
;MFDLVNARAIAMAVRDYNQVLREVARVLRPGGLFISCEWATYPAFEPSLQLDPAIHALPLLQRRGLQTIAPLVPSFLEGAGAFVGISAAQHNVPIGAWPTDPSLRSIGAACLQANVRYAESVKPFLLDSGWTAANVDTMVEEYVQEIESLNGLVSVLYTVHARRA
;
A
#
# COMPACT_ATOMS: atom_id res chain seq x y z
N MET A 1 -11.85 -26.60 0.59
CA MET A 1 -12.41 -25.29 0.98
C MET A 1 -11.62 -24.78 2.17
N PHE A 2 -11.40 -23.48 2.27
CA PHE A 2 -10.65 -22.84 3.35
C PHE A 2 -11.56 -22.05 4.29
N ASP A 3 -11.16 -21.93 5.55
CA ASP A 3 -11.83 -21.09 6.55
C ASP A 3 -11.39 -19.63 6.49
N LEU A 4 -10.17 -19.39 6.00
CA LEU A 4 -9.51 -18.09 5.92
C LEU A 4 -8.72 -18.00 4.62
N VAL A 5 -8.83 -16.86 3.94
CA VAL A 5 -7.89 -16.44 2.90
C VAL A 5 -7.36 -15.06 3.29
N ASN A 6 -6.03 -14.93 3.30
CA ASN A 6 -5.33 -13.69 3.61
C ASN A 6 -4.57 -13.22 2.38
N ALA A 7 -4.96 -12.07 1.84
CA ALA A 7 -4.25 -11.35 0.79
C ALA A 7 -3.42 -10.23 1.44
N ARG A 8 -2.10 -10.26 1.28
CA ARG A 8 -1.22 -9.24 1.85
C ARG A 8 -0.22 -8.76 0.82
N ALA A 9 -0.21 -7.45 0.57
CA ALA A 9 0.69 -6.79 -0.36
C ALA A 9 0.68 -7.43 -1.76
N ILE A 10 -0.48 -7.91 -2.21
CA ILE A 10 -0.61 -8.52 -3.54
C ILE A 10 -1.02 -7.51 -4.59
N ALA A 11 -1.38 -6.28 -4.18
CA ALA A 11 -1.93 -5.24 -5.04
C ALA A 11 -1.11 -4.95 -6.30
N MET A 12 0.22 -5.00 -6.19
CA MET A 12 1.12 -4.76 -7.32
C MET A 12 1.47 -6.02 -8.11
N ALA A 13 1.13 -7.20 -7.59
CA ALA A 13 1.42 -8.48 -8.23
C ALA A 13 0.26 -8.99 -9.10
N VAL A 14 -0.91 -8.33 -9.04
CA VAL A 14 -2.14 -8.77 -9.71
C VAL A 14 -2.64 -7.71 -10.68
N ARG A 15 -3.10 -8.14 -11.86
CA ARG A 15 -3.63 -7.25 -12.90
C ARG A 15 -5.14 -7.02 -12.77
N ASP A 16 -5.86 -8.04 -12.32
CA ASP A 16 -7.31 -8.02 -12.15
C ASP A 16 -7.66 -8.47 -10.74
N TYR A 17 -7.88 -7.50 -9.85
CA TYR A 17 -8.25 -7.77 -8.47
C TYR A 17 -9.65 -8.42 -8.35
N ASN A 18 -10.56 -8.15 -9.28
CA ASN A 18 -11.89 -8.77 -9.28
C ASN A 18 -11.79 -10.27 -9.61
N GLN A 19 -10.88 -10.66 -10.50
CA GLN A 19 -10.58 -12.08 -10.71
C GLN A 19 -10.04 -12.75 -9.44
N VAL A 20 -9.15 -12.09 -8.70
CA VAL A 20 -8.66 -12.59 -7.41
C VAL A 20 -9.82 -12.82 -6.45
N LEU A 21 -10.72 -11.84 -6.30
CA LEU A 21 -11.88 -11.97 -5.42
C LEU A 21 -12.84 -13.10 -5.81
N ARG A 22 -13.01 -13.37 -7.11
CA ARG A 22 -13.77 -14.54 -7.59
C ARG A 22 -13.13 -15.86 -7.15
N GLU A 23 -11.81 -15.98 -7.26
CA GLU A 23 -11.10 -17.18 -6.81
C GLU A 23 -11.12 -17.31 -5.28
N VAL A 24 -10.95 -16.22 -4.54
CA VAL A 24 -11.10 -16.18 -3.09
C VAL A 24 -12.49 -16.67 -2.68
N ALA A 25 -13.54 -16.14 -3.31
CA ALA A 25 -14.91 -16.57 -3.07
C ALA A 25 -15.06 -18.07 -3.39
N ARG A 26 -14.53 -18.56 -4.50
CA ARG A 26 -14.62 -19.99 -4.87
C ARG A 26 -14.02 -20.92 -3.82
N VAL A 27 -12.86 -20.56 -3.25
CA VAL A 27 -12.11 -21.45 -2.35
C VAL A 27 -12.51 -21.35 -0.88
N LEU A 28 -13.01 -20.21 -0.42
CA LEU A 28 -13.54 -20.04 0.95
C LEU A 28 -14.79 -20.90 1.14
N ARG A 29 -15.04 -21.47 2.32
CA ARG A 29 -16.37 -22.02 2.62
C ARG A 29 -17.39 -20.88 2.84
N PRO A 30 -18.71 -21.11 2.74
CA PRO A 30 -19.71 -20.14 3.21
C PRO A 30 -19.42 -19.73 4.67
N GLY A 31 -19.48 -18.43 4.95
CA GLY A 31 -19.09 -17.84 6.24
C GLY A 31 -17.58 -17.74 6.50
N GLY A 32 -16.73 -18.26 5.62
CA GLY A 32 -15.26 -18.15 5.71
C GLY A 32 -14.79 -16.70 5.62
N LEU A 33 -13.64 -16.39 6.22
CA LEU A 33 -13.11 -15.03 6.37
C LEU A 33 -12.13 -14.70 5.24
N PHE A 34 -12.31 -13.55 4.62
CA PHE A 34 -11.30 -12.91 3.78
C PHE A 34 -10.69 -11.74 4.57
N ILE A 35 -9.36 -11.62 4.52
CA ILE A 35 -8.61 -10.48 5.04
C ILE A 35 -7.69 -9.97 3.92
N SER A 36 -7.69 -8.66 3.72
CA SER A 36 -6.81 -7.93 2.82
C SER A 36 -5.98 -6.94 3.62
N CYS A 37 -4.68 -6.90 3.38
CA CYS A 37 -3.76 -5.92 3.96
C CYS A 37 -2.87 -5.34 2.85
N GLU A 38 -3.20 -4.16 2.36
CA GLU A 38 -2.56 -3.53 1.20
C GLU A 38 -1.98 -2.16 1.56
N TRP A 39 -0.74 -1.91 1.14
CA TRP A 39 -0.10 -0.61 1.35
C TRP A 39 -0.47 0.36 0.23
N ALA A 40 -0.54 1.65 0.57
CA ALA A 40 -0.44 2.69 -0.44
C ALA A 40 0.90 2.58 -1.17
N THR A 41 0.94 2.90 -2.46
CA THR A 41 2.16 2.86 -3.27
C THR A 41 3.09 4.04 -3.00
N TYR A 42 2.65 5.01 -2.20
CA TYR A 42 3.40 6.22 -1.83
C TYR A 42 3.15 6.62 -0.37
N PRO A 43 4.14 7.27 0.29
CA PRO A 43 3.97 7.91 1.58
C PRO A 43 2.91 9.01 1.56
N ALA A 44 2.32 9.30 2.71
CA ALA A 44 1.49 10.48 2.97
C ALA A 44 2.04 11.26 4.17
N PHE A 45 1.55 12.46 4.41
CA PHE A 45 1.78 13.13 5.69
C PHE A 45 0.82 12.60 6.76
N GLU A 46 1.30 12.55 8.00
CA GLU A 46 0.48 12.29 9.18
C GLU A 46 -0.70 13.27 9.19
N PRO A 47 -1.96 12.79 9.18
CA PRO A 47 -3.14 13.66 9.03
C PRO A 47 -3.23 14.79 10.07
N SER A 48 -2.68 14.59 11.27
CA SER A 48 -2.66 15.62 12.31
C SER A 48 -1.81 16.83 11.97
N LEU A 49 -0.86 16.71 11.03
CA LEU A 49 0.01 17.80 10.60
C LEU A 49 -0.65 18.76 9.61
N GLN A 50 -1.78 18.38 9.01
CA GLN A 50 -2.55 19.21 8.04
C GLN A 50 -1.68 19.79 6.90
N LEU A 51 -0.64 19.07 6.50
CA LEU A 51 0.26 19.47 5.41
C LEU A 51 -0.40 19.16 4.06
N ASP A 52 -0.27 20.08 3.10
CA ASP A 52 -0.85 19.92 1.77
C ASP A 52 -0.13 18.78 1.02
N PRO A 53 -0.85 17.73 0.56
CA PRO A 53 -0.27 16.63 -0.22
C PRO A 53 0.39 17.07 -1.53
N ALA A 54 0.19 18.32 -1.99
CA ALA A 54 0.80 18.87 -3.20
C ALA A 54 2.27 19.29 -3.07
N ILE A 55 2.87 19.32 -1.87
CA ILE A 55 4.20 19.94 -1.67
C ILE A 55 5.39 18.99 -1.97
N HIS A 56 5.17 17.68 -2.11
CA HIS A 56 6.28 16.69 -2.19
C HIS A 56 5.99 15.56 -3.19
N ALA A 57 7.00 14.79 -3.61
CA ALA A 57 7.12 13.99 -4.86
C ALA A 57 6.02 12.94 -5.16
N LEU A 58 4.99 12.84 -4.33
CA LEU A 58 3.77 12.05 -4.47
C LEU A 58 3.12 12.09 -5.87
N PRO A 59 3.04 13.22 -6.59
CA PRO A 59 2.43 13.26 -7.92
C PRO A 59 3.22 12.47 -8.97
N LEU A 60 4.53 12.24 -8.81
CA LEU A 60 5.34 11.61 -9.85
C LEU A 60 4.98 10.13 -10.04
N LEU A 61 4.78 9.37 -8.97
CA LEU A 61 4.40 7.95 -9.06
C LEU A 61 2.94 7.78 -9.51
N GLN A 62 2.03 8.64 -9.03
CA GLN A 62 0.64 8.67 -9.48
C GLN A 62 0.50 9.04 -10.97
N ARG A 63 1.26 10.05 -11.45
CA ARG A 63 1.25 10.50 -12.86
C ARG A 63 1.86 9.48 -13.82
N ARG A 64 2.52 8.44 -13.31
CA ARG A 64 3.30 7.47 -14.10
C ARG A 64 2.72 6.05 -14.08
N GLY A 65 1.46 5.89 -13.65
CA GLY A 65 0.65 4.68 -13.89
C GLY A 65 0.59 3.66 -12.76
N LEU A 66 1.24 3.92 -11.62
CA LEU A 66 1.13 3.07 -10.42
C LEU A 66 -0.11 3.46 -9.61
N GLN A 67 -1.29 3.08 -10.10
CA GLN A 67 -2.54 3.31 -9.39
C GLN A 67 -2.58 2.49 -8.09
N THR A 68 -2.85 3.16 -6.97
CA THR A 68 -3.07 2.49 -5.70
C THR A 68 -4.44 1.82 -5.70
N ILE A 69 -4.46 0.48 -5.73
CA ILE A 69 -5.72 -0.28 -5.62
C ILE A 69 -6.15 -0.51 -4.17
N ALA A 70 -5.25 -0.34 -3.20
CA ALA A 70 -5.49 -0.58 -1.78
C ALA A 70 -6.78 0.08 -1.23
N PRO A 71 -7.08 1.37 -1.51
CA PRO A 71 -8.33 1.98 -1.03
C PRO A 71 -9.58 1.48 -1.78
N LEU A 72 -9.44 0.81 -2.92
CA LEU A 72 -10.55 0.34 -3.75
C LEU A 72 -11.04 -1.07 -3.40
N VAL A 73 -10.28 -1.80 -2.56
CA VAL A 73 -10.62 -3.18 -2.16
C VAL A 73 -12.05 -3.32 -1.60
N PRO A 74 -12.58 -2.41 -0.75
CA PRO A 74 -13.96 -2.50 -0.28
C PRO A 74 -14.97 -2.46 -1.43
N SER A 75 -14.80 -1.54 -2.39
CA SER A 75 -15.69 -1.42 -3.55
C SER A 75 -15.59 -2.63 -4.47
N PHE A 76 -14.41 -3.25 -4.60
CA PHE A 76 -14.28 -4.51 -5.34
C PHE A 76 -15.02 -5.67 -4.65
N LEU A 77 -15.00 -5.73 -3.31
CA LEU A 77 -15.75 -6.73 -2.56
C LEU A 77 -17.27 -6.54 -2.70
N GLU A 78 -17.74 -5.28 -2.63
CA GLU A 78 -19.14 -4.92 -2.86
C GLU A 78 -19.58 -5.32 -4.28
N GLY A 79 -18.79 -4.94 -5.30
CA GLY A 79 -19.06 -5.26 -6.69
C GLY A 79 -19.02 -6.75 -7.01
N ALA A 80 -18.23 -7.54 -6.28
CA ALA A 80 -18.19 -8.99 -6.44
C ALA A 80 -19.47 -9.70 -5.97
N GLY A 81 -20.23 -9.10 -5.05
CA GLY A 81 -21.52 -9.62 -4.56
C GLY A 81 -21.47 -10.94 -3.78
N ALA A 82 -20.29 -11.54 -3.61
CA ALA A 82 -20.09 -12.83 -2.93
C ALA A 82 -19.66 -12.69 -1.46
N PHE A 83 -19.54 -11.45 -0.96
CA PHE A 83 -19.04 -11.14 0.37
C PHE A 83 -20.02 -10.26 1.15
N VAL A 84 -20.07 -10.46 2.47
CA VAL A 84 -20.90 -9.71 3.42
C VAL A 84 -20.08 -9.25 4.62
N GLY A 85 -20.59 -8.25 5.34
CA GLY A 85 -19.92 -7.73 6.54
C GLY A 85 -18.56 -7.12 6.23
N ILE A 86 -18.46 -6.37 5.13
CA ILE A 86 -17.23 -5.69 4.70
C ILE A 86 -16.91 -4.61 5.73
N SER A 87 -15.71 -4.66 6.31
CA SER A 87 -15.18 -3.64 7.19
C SER A 87 -13.80 -3.24 6.69
N ALA A 88 -13.57 -1.94 6.60
CA ALA A 88 -12.32 -1.34 6.17
C ALA A 88 -11.76 -0.43 7.26
N ALA A 89 -10.45 -0.43 7.40
CA ALA A 89 -9.73 0.48 8.27
C ALA A 89 -8.43 0.93 7.58
N GLN A 90 -7.99 2.13 7.93
CA GLN A 90 -6.74 2.72 7.50
C GLN A 90 -5.83 2.88 8.73
N HIS A 91 -4.56 2.50 8.57
CA HIS A 91 -3.54 2.64 9.61
C HIS A 91 -2.36 3.43 9.05
N ASN A 92 -1.94 4.45 9.78
CA ASN A 92 -0.78 5.26 9.42
C ASN A 92 0.43 4.73 10.19
N VAL A 93 1.46 4.35 9.46
CA VAL A 93 2.72 3.86 10.03
C VAL A 93 3.79 4.92 9.81
N PRO A 94 4.40 5.48 10.85
CA PRO A 94 5.44 6.51 10.70
C PRO A 94 6.56 6.05 9.77
N ILE A 95 7.12 6.97 9.00
CA ILE A 95 8.36 6.78 8.25
C ILE A 95 9.41 7.65 8.92
N GLY A 96 10.44 7.02 9.48
CA GLY A 96 11.49 7.69 10.25
C GLY A 96 11.19 7.79 11.74
N ALA A 97 12.18 8.24 12.51
CA ALA A 97 12.13 8.26 13.98
C ALA A 97 11.55 9.58 14.55
N TRP A 98 10.68 10.26 13.81
CA TRP A 98 10.09 11.54 14.19
C TRP A 98 9.01 11.50 15.29
N PRO A 99 8.26 10.40 15.54
CA PRO A 99 7.30 10.37 16.64
C PRO A 99 7.97 10.59 18.00
N THR A 100 7.23 11.13 18.97
CA THR A 100 7.73 11.26 20.36
C THR A 100 7.65 9.94 21.13
N ASP A 101 6.65 9.12 20.82
CA ASP A 101 6.47 7.80 21.43
C ASP A 101 7.63 6.85 21.06
N PRO A 102 8.33 6.25 22.05
CA PRO A 102 9.49 5.40 21.80
C PRO A 102 9.20 4.15 20.94
N SER A 103 8.01 3.57 21.07
CA SER A 103 7.59 2.40 20.28
C SER A 103 7.37 2.80 18.83
N LEU A 104 6.64 3.90 18.60
CA LEU A 104 6.41 4.43 17.26
C LEU A 104 7.68 4.91 16.57
N ARG A 105 8.68 5.41 17.31
CA ARG A 105 10.01 5.71 16.73
C ARG A 105 10.71 4.47 16.19
N SER A 106 10.70 3.38 16.94
CA SER A 106 11.33 2.13 16.53
C SER A 106 10.64 1.56 15.29
N ILE A 107 9.30 1.55 15.30
CA ILE A 107 8.47 1.17 14.15
C ILE A 107 8.79 2.06 12.95
N GLY A 108 8.88 3.38 13.16
CA GLY A 108 9.14 4.34 12.10
C GLY A 108 10.52 4.22 11.48
N ALA A 109 11.55 4.00 12.29
CA ALA A 109 12.90 3.69 11.79
C ALA A 109 12.92 2.40 10.96
N ALA A 110 12.22 1.36 11.39
CA ALA A 110 12.08 0.12 10.61
C ALA A 110 11.29 0.32 9.31
N CYS A 111 10.26 1.16 9.34
CA CYS A 111 9.44 1.49 8.17
C CYS A 111 10.23 2.30 7.14
N LEU A 112 11.06 3.26 7.57
CA LEU A 112 11.99 3.99 6.69
C LEU A 112 12.89 3.00 5.93
N GLN A 113 13.54 2.09 6.64
CA GLN A 113 14.39 1.06 6.03
C GLN A 113 13.62 0.14 5.07
N ALA A 114 12.34 -0.14 5.36
CA ALA A 114 11.49 -0.91 4.46
C ALA A 114 11.14 -0.13 3.17
N ASN A 115 10.86 1.17 3.27
CA ASN A 115 10.57 2.03 2.12
C ASN A 115 11.82 2.19 1.22
N VAL A 116 13.01 2.38 1.79
CA VAL A 116 14.27 2.42 1.02
C VAL A 116 14.49 1.12 0.23
N ARG A 117 14.36 -0.04 0.88
CA ARG A 117 14.46 -1.34 0.21
C ARG A 117 13.41 -1.52 -0.88
N TYR A 118 12.18 -1.07 -0.62
CA TYR A 118 11.09 -1.15 -1.57
C TYR A 118 11.36 -0.30 -2.82
N ALA A 119 11.84 0.94 -2.67
CA ALA A 119 12.18 1.81 -3.80
C ALA A 119 13.24 1.19 -4.72
N GLU A 120 14.29 0.60 -4.13
CA GLU A 120 15.30 -0.15 -4.88
C GLU A 120 14.71 -1.38 -5.59
N SER A 121 13.79 -2.10 -4.96
CA SER A 121 13.16 -3.29 -5.54
C SER A 121 12.27 -3.01 -6.75
N VAL A 122 11.79 -1.77 -6.90
CA VAL A 122 10.89 -1.37 -7.99
C VAL A 122 11.67 -0.97 -9.26
N LYS A 123 12.99 -0.72 -9.17
CA LYS A 123 13.83 -0.33 -10.32
C LYS A 123 13.67 -1.26 -11.54
N PRO A 124 13.73 -2.61 -11.43
CA PRO A 124 13.58 -3.49 -12.59
C PRO A 124 12.22 -3.33 -13.28
N PHE A 125 11.13 -3.19 -12.51
CA PHE A 125 9.78 -2.99 -13.07
C PHE A 125 9.67 -1.68 -13.86
N LEU A 126 10.34 -0.62 -13.40
CA LEU A 126 10.35 0.67 -14.09
C LEU A 126 11.14 0.59 -15.39
N LEU A 127 12.30 -0.08 -15.38
CA LEU A 127 13.09 -0.32 -16.58
C LEU A 127 12.29 -1.11 -17.64
N ASP A 128 11.62 -2.19 -17.22
CA ASP A 128 10.76 -3.00 -18.09
C ASP A 128 9.57 -2.20 -18.66
N SER A 129 9.13 -1.15 -17.97
CA SER A 129 8.08 -0.24 -18.45
C SER A 129 8.58 0.80 -19.47
N GLY A 130 9.85 0.72 -19.89
CA GLY A 130 10.44 1.53 -20.96
C GLY A 130 11.22 2.75 -20.48
N TRP A 131 11.57 2.81 -19.20
CA TRP A 131 12.32 3.93 -18.64
C TRP A 131 13.82 3.76 -18.81
N THR A 132 14.54 4.89 -18.86
CA THR A 132 16.00 4.88 -18.89
C THR A 132 16.55 4.64 -17.48
N ALA A 133 17.71 3.98 -17.40
CA ALA A 133 18.39 3.73 -16.13
C ALA A 133 18.64 5.04 -15.35
N ALA A 134 19.12 6.08 -16.04
CA ALA A 134 19.35 7.38 -15.43
C ALA A 134 18.09 7.98 -14.78
N ASN A 135 16.93 7.92 -15.47
CA ASN A 135 15.69 8.44 -14.90
C ASN A 135 15.19 7.61 -13.71
N VAL A 136 15.39 6.29 -13.74
CA VAL A 136 15.02 5.39 -12.64
C VAL A 136 15.89 5.65 -11.42
N ASP A 137 17.20 5.76 -11.59
CA ASP A 137 18.13 6.02 -10.50
C ASP A 137 17.89 7.38 -9.86
N THR A 138 17.78 8.45 -10.66
CA THR A 138 17.44 9.79 -10.13
C THR A 138 16.12 9.79 -9.37
N MET A 139 15.09 9.11 -9.87
CA MET A 139 13.79 9.06 -9.19
C MET A 139 13.86 8.31 -7.85
N VAL A 140 14.62 7.23 -7.77
CA VAL A 140 14.78 6.49 -6.51
C VAL A 140 15.63 7.29 -5.52
N GLU A 141 16.70 7.94 -5.97
CA GLU A 141 17.53 8.81 -5.14
C GLU A 141 16.73 9.97 -4.56
N GLU A 142 15.94 10.67 -5.38
CA GLU A 142 15.05 11.76 -4.94
C GLU A 142 14.03 11.27 -3.92
N TYR A 143 13.40 10.11 -4.17
CA TYR A 143 12.45 9.50 -3.24
C TYR A 143 13.10 9.16 -1.89
N VAL A 144 14.28 8.50 -1.92
CA VAL A 144 15.00 8.11 -0.70
C VAL A 144 15.42 9.35 0.09
N GLN A 145 15.98 10.36 -0.59
CA GLN A 145 16.36 11.63 0.03
C GLN A 145 15.16 12.32 0.68
N GLU A 146 13.99 12.29 0.06
CA GLU A 146 12.76 12.88 0.58
C GLU A 146 12.30 12.17 1.87
N ILE A 147 12.18 10.84 1.86
CA ILE A 147 11.72 10.08 3.04
C ILE A 147 12.71 10.10 4.21
N GLU A 148 13.99 10.32 3.95
CA GLU A 148 15.02 10.46 5.00
C GLU A 148 15.07 11.87 5.61
N SER A 149 14.73 12.90 4.82
CA SER A 149 14.84 14.30 5.25
C SER A 149 13.56 14.87 5.86
N LEU A 150 12.39 14.36 5.48
CA LEU A 150 11.10 14.87 5.94
C LEU A 150 10.61 14.13 7.18
N ASN A 151 10.28 14.90 8.21
CA ASN A 151 9.53 14.41 9.37
C ASN A 151 8.03 14.48 9.10
N GLY A 152 7.27 13.62 9.77
CA GLY A 152 5.81 13.61 9.68
C GLY A 152 5.26 12.77 8.52
N LEU A 153 6.12 12.05 7.80
CA LEU A 153 5.68 11.09 6.78
C LEU A 153 5.18 9.79 7.40
N VAL A 154 4.21 9.17 6.73
CA VAL A 154 3.61 7.88 7.07
C VAL A 154 3.43 7.02 5.83
N SER A 155 3.64 5.70 5.97
CA SER A 155 3.11 4.71 5.04
C SER A 155 1.68 4.37 5.45
N VAL A 156 0.78 4.33 4.48
CA VAL A 156 -0.64 4.07 4.73
C VAL A 156 -0.95 2.59 4.46
N LEU A 157 -1.43 1.86 5.46
CA LEU A 157 -1.91 0.49 5.35
C LEU A 157 -3.43 0.47 5.33
N TYR A 158 -4.01 -0.13 4.29
CA TYR A 158 -5.43 -0.43 4.20
C TYR A 158 -5.67 -1.87 4.62
N THR A 159 -6.51 -2.07 5.62
CA THR A 159 -6.98 -3.39 6.04
C THR A 159 -8.46 -3.52 5.72
N VAL A 160 -8.84 -4.62 5.08
CA VAL A 160 -10.24 -4.93 4.80
C VAL A 160 -10.51 -6.36 5.23
N HIS A 161 -11.66 -6.62 5.84
CA HIS A 161 -12.12 -7.97 6.07
C HIS A 161 -13.59 -8.13 5.71
N ALA A 162 -13.96 -9.32 5.23
CA ALA A 162 -15.32 -9.66 4.87
C ALA A 162 -15.54 -11.17 5.00
N ARG A 163 -16.79 -11.61 5.07
CA ARG A 163 -17.13 -13.05 5.06
C ARG A 163 -17.72 -13.45 3.72
N ARG A 164 -17.39 -14.66 3.26
CA ARG A 164 -18.10 -15.28 2.13
C ARG A 164 -19.58 -15.44 2.51
N ALA A 165 -20.48 -14.98 1.65
CA ALA A 165 -21.93 -15.16 1.79
C ALA A 165 -22.33 -16.65 1.76
#